data_AF-A4ZKD8-F1
#
_entry.id   AF-A4ZKD8-F1
#
_cell.length_a   1.000
_cell.length_b   1.000
_cell.length_c   1.000
_cell.angle_alpha   90.00
_cell.angle_beta   90.00
_cell.angle_gamma   90.00
#
_symmetry.space_group_name_H-M   'P 1'
#
loop_
_entity.id
_entity.type
_entity.pdbx_description
1 polymer ?
#
loop_
_entity_poly.entity_id
_entity_poly.type
_entity_poly.pdbx_seq_one_letter_code
_entity_poly.pdbx_strand_id
1 'polypeptide(L)'
;VVVAPPSIYLDFTKCQLSSKSSNIQVSAQNCYKVQKGAFTGEISPAMIKDIGIDWVILGHSERRNVFGEPDCLIAEKVAHALESGLSVIACVGEKLEEREAGQTEAV
;
A
#
# COMPACT_ATOMS: atom_id res chain seq x y z
N VAL A 1 10.30 12.92 -0.37
CA VAL A 1 10.02 12.05 -1.55
C VAL A 1 9.84 10.63 -1.05
N VAL A 2 8.88 9.88 -1.58
CA VAL A 2 8.65 8.47 -1.19
C VAL A 2 8.82 7.60 -2.44
N VAL A 3 9.56 6.51 -2.34
CA VAL A 3 9.72 5.52 -3.41
C VAL A 3 9.12 4.18 -3.00
N ALA A 4 8.44 3.50 -3.91
CA ALA A 4 7.73 2.25 -3.61
C ALA A 4 8.25 1.11 -4.50
N PRO A 5 9.34 0.43 -4.13
CA PRO A 5 9.85 -0.71 -4.89
C PRO A 5 8.96 -1.96 -4.66
N PRO A 6 9.07 -2.98 -5.53
CA PRO A 6 8.51 -4.30 -5.25
C PRO A 6 8.99 -4.85 -3.91
N SER A 7 8.15 -5.67 -3.26
CA SER A 7 8.37 -6.16 -1.90
C SER A 7 9.72 -6.84 -1.68
N ILE A 8 10.17 -7.62 -2.67
CA ILE A 8 11.45 -8.34 -2.66
C ILE A 8 12.68 -7.41 -2.59
N TYR A 9 12.51 -6.10 -2.79
CA TYR A 9 13.57 -5.10 -2.76
C TYR A 9 13.39 -4.03 -1.68
N LEU A 10 12.41 -4.17 -0.78
CA LEU A 10 12.13 -3.17 0.25
C LEU A 10 13.32 -2.95 1.18
N ASP A 11 13.82 -4.02 1.78
CA ASP A 11 14.95 -3.96 2.73
C ASP A 11 16.23 -3.45 2.05
N PHE A 12 16.55 -3.99 0.87
CA PHE A 12 17.69 -3.51 0.08
C PHE A 12 17.60 -2.00 -0.21
N THR A 13 16.44 -1.54 -0.67
CA THR A 13 16.21 -0.13 -0.98
C THR A 13 16.33 0.74 0.26
N LYS A 14 15.74 0.32 1.39
CA LYS A 14 15.83 1.02 2.67
C LYS A 14 17.28 1.13 3.15
N CYS A 15 18.06 0.06 3.07
CA CYS A 15 19.47 0.05 3.44
C CYS A 15 20.31 0.99 2.55
N GLN A 16 20.10 0.96 1.23
CA GLN A 16 20.85 1.80 0.30
C GLN A 16 20.55 3.29 0.44
N LEU A 17 19.31 3.65 0.76
CA LEU A 17 18.91 5.06 0.91
C LEU A 17 19.29 5.64 2.27
N SER A 18 19.23 4.84 3.35
CA SER A 18 19.52 5.32 4.71
C SER A 18 20.95 5.85 4.87
N SER A 19 21.90 5.39 4.05
CA SER A 19 23.29 5.86 4.07
C SER A 19 23.57 7.08 3.18
N LYS A 20 22.63 7.44 2.29
CA LYS A 20 22.88 8.40 1.19
C LYS A 20 21.96 9.62 1.20
N SER A 21 20.75 9.50 1.75
CA SER A 21 19.80 10.62 1.75
C SER A 21 18.76 10.48 2.86
N SER A 22 18.70 11.46 3.76
CA SER A 22 17.70 11.51 4.84
C SER A 22 16.29 11.92 4.37
N ASN A 23 16.15 12.42 3.14
CA ASN A 23 14.91 13.05 2.65
C ASN A 23 14.06 12.12 1.76
N ILE A 24 14.54 10.89 1.53
CA ILE A 24 13.85 9.87 0.74
C ILE A 24 13.35 8.78 1.70
N GLN A 25 12.04 8.56 1.69
CA GLN A 25 11.39 7.48 2.42
C GLN A 25 11.04 6.33 1.46
N VAL A 26 10.82 5.15 2.02
CA VAL A 26 10.41 3.95 1.27
C VAL A 26 8.97 3.61 1.65
N SER A 27 8.23 3.03 0.70
CA SER A 27 6.87 2.51 0.90
C SER A 27 6.75 1.10 0.36
N ALA A 28 5.97 0.26 1.01
CA ALA A 28 5.46 -0.96 0.38
C ALA A 28 4.36 -0.63 -0.64
N GLN A 29 4.13 -1.54 -1.59
CA GLN A 29 3.12 -1.37 -2.64
C GLN A 29 1.75 -1.96 -2.28
N ASN A 30 1.69 -2.85 -1.28
CA ASN A 30 0.47 -3.48 -0.78
C ASN A 30 0.79 -4.18 0.56
N CYS A 31 -0.23 -4.39 1.39
CA CYS A 31 -0.20 -5.30 2.54
C CYS A 31 -1.59 -5.92 2.76
N TYR A 32 -1.65 -6.94 3.62
CA TYR A 32 -2.89 -7.66 3.90
C TYR A 32 -3.62 -7.16 5.15
N LYS A 33 -4.89 -7.53 5.28
CA LYS A 33 -5.83 -7.01 6.28
C LYS A 33 -5.73 -7.61 7.68
N VAL A 34 -4.88 -8.63 7.87
CA VAL A 34 -4.72 -9.28 9.16
C VAL A 34 -3.26 -9.48 9.50
N GLN A 35 -2.97 -9.52 10.80
CA GLN A 35 -1.61 -9.58 11.33
C GLN A 35 -0.89 -10.89 10.95
N LYS A 36 -1.60 -12.02 11.03
CA LYS A 36 -1.08 -13.38 10.78
C LYS A 36 -2.20 -14.34 10.42
N GLY A 37 -1.86 -15.42 9.73
CA GLY A 37 -2.78 -16.51 9.40
C GLY A 37 -2.35 -17.26 8.15
N ALA A 38 -3.26 -18.08 7.61
CA ALA A 38 -3.03 -18.88 6.42
C ALA A 38 -3.21 -18.06 5.13
N PHE A 39 -2.34 -17.08 4.93
CA PHE A 39 -2.34 -16.17 3.77
C PHE A 39 -1.01 -16.25 3.02
N THR A 40 -0.74 -17.43 2.45
CA THR A 40 0.52 -17.72 1.75
C THR A 40 0.79 -16.69 0.66
N GLY A 41 1.93 -16.01 0.75
CA GLY A 41 2.39 -15.02 -0.23
C GLY A 41 2.03 -13.56 0.10
N GLU A 42 1.17 -13.33 1.10
CA GLU A 42 0.82 -11.97 1.53
C GLU A 42 1.87 -11.37 2.48
N ILE A 43 1.87 -10.04 2.56
CA ILE A 43 2.76 -9.25 3.41
C ILE A 43 1.94 -8.60 4.52
N SER A 44 2.36 -8.77 5.78
CA SER A 44 1.69 -8.09 6.89
C SER A 44 2.27 -6.69 7.12
N PRO A 45 1.48 -5.74 7.67
CA PRO A 45 2.00 -4.45 8.12
C PRO A 45 3.18 -4.55 9.08
N ALA A 46 3.17 -5.56 9.97
CA ALA A 46 4.24 -5.79 10.91
C ALA A 46 5.58 -6.13 10.23
N MET A 47 5.56 -6.91 9.14
CA MET A 47 6.77 -7.20 8.35
C MET A 47 7.37 -5.94 7.71
N ILE A 48 6.52 -5.00 7.29
CA ILE A 48 6.97 -3.73 6.71
C ILE A 48 7.61 -2.86 7.80
N LYS A 49 7.00 -2.79 8.99
CA LYS A 49 7.56 -2.06 10.14
C LYS A 49 8.88 -2.64 10.64
N ASP A 50 9.02 -3.97 10.60
CA ASP A 50 10.21 -4.68 11.08
C ASP A 50 11.49 -4.23 10.36
N ILE A 51 11.38 -3.91 9.06
CA ILE A 51 12.48 -3.39 8.25
C ILE A 51 12.58 -1.85 8.25
N GLY A 52 11.90 -1.18 9.19
CA GLY A 52 11.98 0.27 9.38
C GLY A 52 11.32 1.10 8.26
N ILE A 53 10.28 0.56 7.63
CA ILE A 53 9.47 1.24 6.62
C ILE A 53 8.14 1.68 7.23
N ASP A 54 7.73 2.91 6.95
CA ASP A 54 6.58 3.55 7.58
C ASP A 54 5.41 3.83 6.64
N TRP A 55 5.51 3.48 5.35
CA TRP A 55 4.49 3.78 4.34
C TRP A 55 4.01 2.53 3.61
N VAL A 56 2.74 2.53 3.21
CA VAL A 56 2.17 1.53 2.30
C VAL A 56 1.14 2.16 1.37
N ILE A 57 1.15 1.73 0.10
CA ILE A 57 0.12 2.08 -0.89
C ILE A 57 -1.03 1.07 -0.76
N LEU A 58 -2.27 1.56 -0.72
CA LEU A 58 -3.46 0.72 -0.67
C LEU A 58 -4.57 1.25 -1.59
N GLY A 59 -5.30 0.33 -2.22
CA GLY A 59 -6.38 0.68 -3.14
C GLY A 59 -5.91 1.15 -4.52
N HIS A 60 -4.69 0.82 -4.95
CA HIS A 60 -4.22 1.18 -6.29
C HIS A 60 -5.17 0.64 -7.37
N SER A 61 -5.35 1.38 -8.46
CA SER A 61 -6.32 1.03 -9.52
C SER A 61 -6.06 -0.34 -10.14
N GLU A 62 -4.80 -0.74 -10.26
CA GLU A 62 -4.42 -2.10 -10.70
C GLU A 62 -4.92 -3.17 -9.72
N ARG A 63 -4.86 -2.93 -8.42
CA ARG A 63 -5.36 -3.87 -7.39
C ARG A 63 -6.89 -3.95 -7.40
N ARG A 64 -7.56 -2.81 -7.61
CA ARG A 64 -9.02 -2.75 -7.75
C ARG A 64 -9.50 -3.47 -9.02
N ASN A 65 -8.91 -3.13 -10.17
CA ASN A 65 -9.44 -3.53 -11.47
C ASN A 65 -8.88 -4.86 -11.99
N VAL A 66 -7.59 -5.18 -11.73
CA VAL A 66 -6.95 -6.42 -12.19
C VAL A 66 -7.07 -7.52 -11.16
N PHE A 67 -6.82 -7.19 -9.88
CA PHE A 67 -6.90 -8.17 -8.78
C PHE A 67 -8.27 -8.23 -8.10
N GLY A 68 -9.20 -7.34 -8.48
CA GLY A 68 -10.58 -7.38 -8.00
C GLY A 68 -10.74 -7.03 -6.52
N GLU A 69 -9.86 -6.19 -5.95
CA GLU A 69 -9.97 -5.81 -4.54
C GLU A 69 -11.14 -4.83 -4.31
N PRO A 70 -12.20 -5.24 -3.57
CA PRO A 70 -13.35 -4.36 -3.30
C PRO A 70 -13.04 -3.34 -2.21
N ASP A 71 -13.85 -2.28 -2.12
CA ASP A 71 -13.70 -1.21 -1.11
C ASP A 71 -13.69 -1.73 0.31
N CYS A 72 -14.53 -2.73 0.63
CA CYS A 72 -14.55 -3.31 1.97
C CYS A 72 -13.22 -3.97 2.34
N LEU A 73 -12.57 -4.66 1.40
CA LEU A 73 -11.25 -5.26 1.62
C LEU A 73 -10.19 -4.17 1.79
N ILE A 74 -10.24 -3.13 0.97
CA ILE A 74 -9.28 -2.02 1.05
C ILE A 74 -9.44 -1.28 2.38
N ALA A 75 -10.68 -1.02 2.83
CA ALA A 75 -10.97 -0.42 4.12
C ALA A 75 -10.40 -1.25 5.28
N GLU A 76 -10.57 -2.58 5.26
CA GLU A 76 -9.97 -3.49 6.25
C GLU A 76 -8.43 -3.42 6.24
N LYS A 77 -7.80 -3.39 5.05
CA LYS A 77 -6.34 -3.23 4.91
C LYS A 77 -5.87 -1.88 5.46
N VAL A 78 -6.58 -0.79 5.16
CA VAL A 78 -6.26 0.56 5.62
C VAL A 78 -6.34 0.64 7.14
N ALA A 79 -7.44 0.15 7.73
CA ALA A 79 -7.61 0.10 9.17
C ALA A 79 -6.45 -0.67 9.83
N HIS A 80 -6.14 -1.87 9.33
CA HIS A 80 -5.07 -2.68 9.90
C HIS A 80 -3.67 -2.06 9.75
N ALA A 81 -3.39 -1.41 8.60
CA ALA A 81 -2.12 -0.71 8.38
C ALA A 81 -1.95 0.47 9.35
N LEU A 82 -2.99 1.29 9.54
CA LEU A 82 -2.99 2.41 10.47
C LEU A 82 -2.85 1.96 11.92
N GLU A 83 -3.59 0.92 12.34
CA GLU A 83 -3.48 0.30 13.68
C GLU A 83 -2.06 -0.24 13.95
N SER A 84 -1.37 -0.70 12.89
CA SER A 84 0.01 -1.20 12.96
C SER A 84 1.06 -0.08 12.91
N GLY A 85 0.64 1.19 12.87
CA GLY A 85 1.55 2.34 12.87
C GLY A 85 2.25 2.60 11.54
N LEU A 86 1.65 2.14 10.42
CA LEU A 86 2.02 2.59 9.07
C LEU A 86 1.20 3.83 8.70
N SER A 87 1.80 4.70 7.89
CA SER A 87 1.10 5.72 7.13
C SER A 87 0.61 5.12 5.80
N VAL A 88 -0.56 5.55 5.35
CA VAL A 88 -1.21 4.99 4.16
C VAL A 88 -1.26 6.02 3.04
N ILE A 89 -0.78 5.62 1.85
CA ILE A 89 -1.04 6.31 0.58
C ILE A 89 -2.32 5.68 0.02
N ALA A 90 -3.46 6.30 0.31
CA ALA A 90 -4.77 5.82 -0.12
C ALA A 90 -5.03 6.23 -1.57
N CYS A 91 -5.27 5.24 -2.43
CA CYS A 91 -5.65 5.47 -3.81
C CYS A 91 -7.17 5.33 -3.99
N VAL A 92 -7.76 6.39 -4.51
CA VAL A 92 -9.16 6.50 -4.94
C VAL A 92 -9.18 7.08 -6.35
N GLY A 93 -10.23 6.80 -7.10
CA GLY A 93 -10.38 7.29 -8.46
C GLY A 93 -11.38 6.47 -9.23
N GLU A 94 -11.99 7.15 -10.20
CA GLU A 94 -13.00 6.64 -11.09
C GLU A 94 -12.40 5.90 -12.29
N LYS A 95 -13.22 5.09 -12.96
CA LYS A 95 -12.93 4.57 -14.29
C LYS A 95 -13.15 5.63 -15.35
N LEU A 96 -12.56 5.41 -16.54
CA LEU A 96 -12.71 6.34 -17.66
C LEU A 96 -14.19 6.57 -18.01
N GLU A 97 -15.01 5.52 -18.01
CA GLU A 97 -16.43 5.61 -18.33
C GLU A 97 -17.22 6.41 -17.28
N GLU A 98 -16.87 6.26 -16.00
CA GLU A 98 -17.48 7.01 -14.89
C GLU A 98 -17.12 8.49 -14.97
N ARG A 99 -15.86 8.79 -15.33
CA ARG A 99 -15.40 10.16 -15.59
C ARG A 99 -16.16 10.80 -16.75
N GLU A 100 -16.26 10.11 -17.88
CA GLU A 100 -16.98 10.58 -19.07
C GLU A 100 -18.48 10.77 -18.80
N ALA A 101 -19.04 9.99 -17.87
CA ALA A 101 -20.41 10.14 -17.38
C ALA A 101 -20.59 11.24 -16.30
N GLY A 102 -19.52 11.93 -15.89
CA GLY A 102 -19.57 12.97 -14.86
C GLY A 102 -19.81 12.45 -13.44
N GLN A 103 -19.41 11.20 -13.16
CA GLN A 103 -19.65 10.51 -11.88
C GLN A 103 -18.43 10.53 -10.93
N THR A 104 -17.42 11.36 -11.18
CA THR A 104 -16.17 11.41 -10.40
C THR A 104 -16.36 11.61 -8.89
N GLU A 105 -17.36 12.38 -8.46
CA GLU A 105 -17.61 12.63 -7.02
C GLU A 105 -18.42 11.52 -6.33
N ALA A 106 -18.89 10.52 -7.07
CA ALA A 106 -19.73 9.44 -6.56
C ALA A 106 -18.97 8.15 -6.23
N VAL A 107 -17.66 8.12 -6.47
CA VAL A 107 -16.78 6.95 -6.26
C VAL A 107 -15.95 7.02 -4.99
#